data_AF-H3H0X7-F1
#
_entry.id   AF-H3H0X7-F1
#
_cell.length_a   1.000
_cell.length_b   1.000
_cell.length_c   1.000
_cell.angle_alpha   90.00
_cell.angle_beta   90.00
_cell.angle_gamma   90.00
#
_symmetry.space_group_name_H-M   'P 1'
#
loop_
_entity.id
_entity.type
_entity.pdbx_description
1 polymer ?
#
loop_
_entity_poly.entity_id
_entity_poly.type
_entity_poly.pdbx_seq_one_letter_code
_entity_poly.pdbx_strand_id
1 'polypeptide(L)'
;MFLTGEVNTAMNNWEVVPSASFWFILTGIISFMLNVTSFMANKVTSPVTLCVCGNMKQVVVIVMSILINNDVITVQKAIGIIVVSIGGATYAYISTKETMGQSTLPAPAKPKAQTQSA
;
A
#
# COMPACT_ATOMS: atom_id res chain seq x y z
N MET A 1 -3.65 -26.14 24.93
CA MET A 1 -5.06 -25.86 25.29
C MET A 1 -5.73 -24.88 24.32
N PHE A 2 -5.04 -23.84 23.82
CA PHE A 2 -5.56 -22.91 22.80
C PHE A 2 -5.95 -23.60 21.48
N LEU A 3 -5.03 -24.39 20.90
CA LEU A 3 -5.26 -25.09 19.63
C LEU A 3 -6.43 -26.08 19.67
N THR A 4 -6.61 -26.82 20.77
CA THR A 4 -7.72 -27.79 20.87
C THR A 4 -9.08 -27.10 20.96
N GLY A 5 -9.17 -25.92 21.58
CA GLY A 5 -10.41 -25.15 21.70
C GLY A 5 -10.85 -24.49 20.39
N GLU A 6 -9.91 -23.89 19.65
CA GLU A 6 -10.19 -23.30 18.33
C GLU A 6 -10.48 -24.37 17.28
N VAL A 7 -9.75 -25.49 17.30
CA VAL A 7 -10.00 -26.63 16.40
C VAL A 7 -11.34 -27.30 16.73
N ASN A 8 -11.72 -27.45 18.01
CA ASN A 8 -13.06 -27.93 18.38
C ASN A 8 -14.16 -26.94 17.97
N THR A 9 -13.91 -25.64 18.04
CA THR A 9 -14.86 -24.60 17.62
C THR A 9 -15.03 -24.60 16.09
N ALA A 10 -13.97 -24.81 15.33
CA ALA A 10 -14.01 -24.96 13.88
C ALA A 10 -14.69 -26.27 13.43
N MET A 11 -14.47 -27.37 14.18
CA MET A 11 -15.17 -28.65 13.94
C MET A 11 -16.66 -28.59 14.26
N ASN A 12 -17.05 -27.90 15.35
CA ASN A 12 -18.46 -27.72 15.70
C ASN A 12 -19.19 -26.75 14.77
N ASN A 13 -18.47 -25.80 14.15
CA ASN A 13 -19.02 -24.83 13.21
C ASN A 13 -18.59 -25.12 11.76
N TRP A 14 -18.49 -26.40 11.38
CA TRP A 14 -18.01 -26.84 10.07
C TRP A 14 -18.77 -26.23 8.88
N GLU A 15 -20.01 -25.79 9.09
CA GLU A 15 -20.85 -25.18 8.07
C GLU A 15 -20.39 -23.77 7.62
N VAL A 16 -19.71 -23.01 8.50
CA VAL A 16 -19.19 -21.66 8.16
C VAL A 16 -17.77 -21.69 7.60
N VAL A 17 -17.07 -22.82 7.71
CA VAL A 17 -15.68 -22.97 7.23
C VAL A 17 -15.59 -22.87 5.70
N PRO A 18 -16.46 -23.51 4.89
CA PRO A 18 -16.41 -23.40 3.44
C PRO A 18 -16.68 -21.98 2.93
N SER A 19 -17.66 -21.29 3.51
CA SER A 19 -18.02 -19.91 3.12
C SER A 19 -16.94 -18.90 3.54
N ALA A 20 -16.33 -19.06 4.71
CA ALA A 20 -15.20 -18.25 5.14
C ALA A 20 -13.94 -18.52 4.29
N SER A 21 -13.72 -19.77 3.86
CA SER A 21 -12.57 -20.15 3.02
C SER A 21 -12.54 -19.39 1.70
N PHE A 22 -13.70 -19.12 1.10
CA PHE A 22 -13.76 -18.29 -0.12
C PHE A 22 -13.22 -16.88 0.12
N TRP A 23 -13.62 -16.22 1.21
CA TRP A 23 -13.12 -14.88 1.56
C TRP A 23 -11.62 -14.87 1.87
N PHE A 24 -11.10 -15.93 2.51
CA PHE A 24 -9.66 -16.07 2.75
C PHE A 24 -8.87 -16.25 1.47
N ILE A 25 -9.35 -17.09 0.53
CA ILE A 25 -8.70 -17.26 -0.77
C ILE A 25 -8.73 -15.94 -1.55
N LEU A 26 -9.88 -15.26 -1.58
CA LEU A 26 -10.03 -13.99 -2.29
C LEU A 26 -9.08 -12.91 -1.75
N THR A 27 -9.03 -12.74 -0.42
CA THR A 27 -8.10 -11.77 0.22
C THR A 27 -6.65 -12.17 0.01
N GLY A 28 -6.32 -13.46 -0.01
CA GLY A 28 -5.01 -13.99 -0.36
C GLY A 28 -4.59 -13.63 -1.80
N ILE A 29 -5.47 -13.83 -2.78
CA ILE A 29 -5.22 -13.47 -4.19
C ILE A 29 -5.02 -11.96 -4.33
N ILE A 30 -5.87 -11.15 -3.70
CA ILE A 30 -5.75 -9.68 -3.74
C ILE A 30 -4.42 -9.25 -3.11
N SER A 31 -4.04 -9.83 -1.97
CA SER A 31 -2.77 -9.53 -1.31
C SER A 31 -1.57 -9.90 -2.17
N PHE A 32 -1.60 -11.06 -2.84
CA PHE A 32 -0.57 -11.46 -3.79
C PHE A 32 -0.45 -10.45 -4.95
N MET A 33 -1.57 -10.02 -5.52
CA MET A 33 -1.57 -9.01 -6.60
C MET A 33 -1.01 -7.68 -6.12
N LEU A 34 -1.39 -7.22 -4.92
CA LEU A 34 -0.83 -6.00 -4.33
C LEU A 34 0.69 -6.10 -4.14
N ASN A 35 1.20 -7.26 -3.74
CA ASN A 35 2.65 -7.48 -3.63
C ASN A 35 3.34 -7.42 -5.01
N VAL A 36 2.78 -8.08 -6.04
CA VAL A 36 3.31 -8.01 -7.42
C VAL A 36 3.29 -6.57 -7.95
N THR A 37 2.18 -5.85 -7.80
CA THR A 37 2.06 -4.44 -8.18
C THR A 37 3.08 -3.58 -7.43
N SER A 38 3.29 -3.83 -6.14
CA SER A 38 4.28 -3.09 -5.34
C SER A 38 5.70 -3.32 -5.86
N PHE A 39 6.04 -4.56 -6.24
CA PHE A 39 7.34 -4.83 -6.86
C PHE A 39 7.51 -4.17 -8.22
N MET A 40 6.49 -4.19 -9.09
CA MET A 40 6.54 -3.49 -10.38
C MET A 40 6.66 -1.98 -10.19
N ALA A 41 5.88 -1.41 -9.27
CA ALA A 41 5.94 0.01 -8.94
C ALA A 41 7.31 0.39 -8.37
N ASN A 42 7.97 -0.49 -7.61
CA ASN A 42 9.33 -0.26 -7.09
C ASN A 42 10.40 -0.29 -8.19
N LYS A 43 10.12 -0.89 -9.34
CA LYS A 43 11.03 -0.87 -10.50
C LYS A 43 10.95 0.42 -11.31
N VAL A 44 9.78 1.06 -11.31
CA VAL A 44 9.53 2.29 -12.08
C VAL A 44 9.51 3.56 -11.22
N THR A 45 9.50 3.40 -9.89
CA THR A 45 9.57 4.48 -8.91
C THR A 45 10.62 4.17 -7.84
N SER A 46 10.80 5.06 -6.87
CA SER A 46 11.70 4.87 -5.74
C SER A 46 11.02 4.14 -4.56
N PRO A 47 11.74 3.36 -3.74
CA PRO A 47 11.21 2.75 -2.52
C PRO A 47 10.51 3.75 -1.59
N VAL A 48 11.01 4.99 -1.51
CA VAL A 48 10.40 6.04 -0.70
C VAL A 48 9.02 6.45 -1.23
N THR A 49 8.81 6.51 -2.54
CA THR A 49 7.50 6.82 -3.15
C THR A 49 6.46 5.78 -2.75
N LEU A 50 6.83 4.50 -2.73
CA LEU A 50 5.91 3.43 -2.34
C LEU A 50 5.55 3.50 -0.85
N CYS A 51 6.50 3.81 0.03
CA CYS A 51 6.21 4.01 1.45
C CYS A 51 5.28 5.20 1.69
N VAL A 52 5.51 6.33 1.00
CA VAL A 52 4.64 7.51 1.09
C VAL A 52 3.24 7.19 0.57
N CYS A 53 3.11 6.54 -0.58
CA CYS A 53 1.81 6.09 -1.10
C CYS A 53 1.11 5.09 -0.16
N GLY A 54 1.87 4.20 0.48
CA GLY A 54 1.35 3.26 1.47
C GLY A 54 0.74 3.96 2.69
N ASN A 55 1.46 4.94 3.24
CA ASN A 55 0.96 5.76 4.35
C ASN A 55 -0.25 6.61 3.92
N MET A 56 -0.25 7.14 2.69
CA MET A 56 -1.38 7.90 2.15
C MET A 56 -2.63 7.03 1.97
N LYS A 57 -2.48 5.79 1.50
CA LYS A 57 -3.58 4.81 1.44
C LYS A 57 -4.21 4.60 2.82
N GLN A 58 -3.41 4.46 3.86
CA GLN A 58 -3.93 4.29 5.23
C GLN A 58 -4.73 5.51 5.68
N VAL A 59 -4.29 6.73 5.37
CA VAL A 59 -5.06 7.95 5.68
C VAL A 59 -6.43 7.95 5.02
N VAL A 60 -6.53 7.58 3.73
CA VAL A 60 -7.82 7.49 3.03
C VAL A 60 -8.75 6.48 3.71
N VAL A 61 -8.23 5.33 4.15
CA VAL A 61 -9.00 4.32 4.88
C VAL A 61 -9.49 4.84 6.23
N ILE A 62 -8.65 5.59 6.96
CA ILE A 62 -9.04 6.20 8.24
C ILE A 62 -10.16 7.22 8.03
N VAL A 63 -10.02 8.11 7.03
CA VAL A 63 -11.05 9.11 6.71
C VAL A 63 -12.36 8.44 6.31
N MET A 64 -12.31 7.44 5.43
CA MET A 64 -13.50 6.65 5.06
C MET A 64 -14.15 5.99 6.27
N SER A 65 -13.35 5.42 7.18
CA SER A 65 -13.88 4.82 8.41
C SER A 65 -14.61 5.83 9.29
N ILE A 66 -14.06 7.05 9.44
CA ILE A 66 -14.70 8.12 10.21
C ILE A 66 -16.02 8.56 9.56
N LEU A 67 -16.03 8.74 8.23
CA LEU A 67 -17.22 9.17 7.50
C LEU A 67 -18.37 8.14 7.60
N ILE A 68 -18.05 6.86 7.51
CA ILE A 68 -19.06 5.78 7.62
C ILE A 68 -19.56 5.66 9.05
N ASN A 69 -18.66 5.69 10.03
CA ASN A 69 -19.00 5.38 11.42
C ASN A 69 -19.54 6.58 12.22
N ASN A 70 -19.51 7.80 11.66
CA ASN A 70 -19.90 9.06 12.33
C ASN A 70 -19.29 9.21 13.74
N ASP A 71 -18.06 8.70 13.91
CA ASP A 71 -17.40 8.64 15.20
C ASP A 71 -16.73 9.97 15.55
N VAL A 72 -16.55 10.23 16.85
CA VAL A 72 -16.00 11.49 17.34
C VAL A 72 -14.50 11.52 17.06
N ILE A 73 -14.08 12.40 16.15
CA ILE A 73 -12.66 12.55 15.80
C ILE A 73 -11.89 13.06 17.02
N THR A 74 -11.07 12.20 17.62
CA THR A 74 -10.10 12.63 18.63
C THR A 74 -9.04 13.52 17.99
N VAL A 75 -8.66 14.60 18.66
CA VAL A 75 -7.65 15.58 18.19
C VAL A 75 -6.36 14.91 17.71
N GLN A 76 -5.91 13.84 18.39
CA GLN A 76 -4.73 13.07 18.00
C GLN A 76 -4.85 12.41 16.62
N LYS A 77 -6.04 11.88 16.27
CA LYS A 77 -6.29 11.30 14.94
C LYS A 77 -6.29 12.38 13.85
N ALA A 78 -6.91 13.53 14.14
CA ALA A 78 -6.96 14.66 13.23
C ALA A 78 -5.55 15.19 12.91
N ILE A 79 -4.70 15.40 13.93
CA ILE A 79 -3.34 15.87 13.74
C ILE A 79 -2.53 14.89 12.89
N GLY A 80 -2.61 13.59 13.18
CA GLY A 80 -1.90 12.57 12.40
C GLY A 80 -2.29 12.56 10.92
N ILE A 81 -3.59 12.68 10.62
CA ILE A 81 -4.12 12.75 9.25
C ILE A 81 -3.57 14.00 8.53
N ILE A 82 -3.61 15.17 9.18
CA ILE A 82 -3.15 16.43 8.59
C ILE A 82 -1.65 16.36 8.28
N VAL A 83 -0.84 15.92 9.24
CA VAL A 83 0.62 15.84 9.09
C VAL A 83 1.02 14.89 7.96
N VAL A 84 0.44 13.68 7.91
CA VAL A 84 0.72 12.73 6.82
C VAL A 84 0.25 13.27 5.47
N SER A 85 -0.92 13.90 5.41
CA SER A 85 -1.45 14.45 4.16
C SER A 85 -0.58 15.58 3.62
N ILE A 86 -0.09 16.48 4.47
CA ILE A 86 0.84 17.56 4.06
C ILE A 86 2.15 16.96 3.57
N GLY A 87 2.71 15.98 4.28
CA GLY A 87 3.94 15.29 3.87
C GLY A 87 3.78 14.60 2.51
N GLY A 88 2.68 13.86 2.32
CA GLY A 88 2.35 13.19 1.06
C GLY A 88 2.15 14.16 -0.10
N ALA A 89 1.43 15.26 0.12
CA ALA A 89 1.19 16.28 -0.90
C ALA A 89 2.49 17.00 -1.32
N THR A 90 3.33 17.35 -0.34
CA THR A 90 4.63 18.00 -0.60
C THR A 90 5.56 17.07 -1.37
N TYR A 91 5.62 15.79 -0.97
CA TYR A 91 6.41 14.78 -1.67
C TYR A 91 5.92 14.58 -3.11
N ALA A 92 4.61 14.45 -3.32
CA ALA A 92 4.03 14.29 -4.65
C ALA A 92 4.35 15.49 -5.57
N TYR A 93 4.28 16.71 -5.03
CA TYR A 93 4.64 17.93 -5.75
C TYR A 93 6.11 17.94 -6.18
N ILE A 94 7.03 17.62 -5.26
CA ILE A 94 8.47 17.57 -5.56
C ILE A 94 8.77 16.48 -6.58
N SER A 95 8.28 15.26 -6.36
CA SER A 95 8.51 14.12 -7.25
C SER A 95 7.96 14.36 -8.67
N THR A 96 6.81 15.02 -8.78
CA THR A 96 6.23 15.40 -10.08
C THR A 96 7.08 16.45 -10.79
N LYS A 97 7.60 17.45 -10.06
CA LYS A 97 8.50 18.46 -10.63
C LYS A 97 9.82 17.88 -11.12
N GLU A 98 10.42 16.96 -10.37
CA GLU A 98 11.65 16.28 -10.78
C GLU A 98 11.42 15.46 -12.05
N THR A 99 10.30 14.74 -12.12
CA THR A 99 9.92 13.95 -13.29
C THR A 99 9.68 14.82 -14.53
N MET A 100 9.03 15.98 -14.37
CA MET A 100 8.79 16.93 -15.47
C MET A 100 10.07 17.67 -15.90
N GLY A 101 10.93 18.08 -14.98
CA GLY A 101 12.19 18.75 -15.28
C GLY A 101 13.20 17.89 -16.04
N GLN A 102 13.16 16.57 -15.83
CA GLN A 102 13.93 15.60 -16.63
C GLN A 102 13.38 15.38 -18.04
N SER A 103 12.11 15.72 -18.31
CA SER A 103 11.46 15.50 -19.61
C SER A 103 11.75 16.62 -20.63
N THR A 104 12.22 17.79 -20.17
CA THR A 104 12.53 18.96 -21.02
C THR A 104 14.01 19.12 -21.39
N LEU A 105 14.89 18.24 -20.90
CA LEU A 105 16.27 18.14 -21.37
C LEU A 105 16.33 17.05 -22.45
N PRO A 106 16.92 17.31 -23.64
CA PRO A 106 17.18 16.26 -24.62
C PRO A 106 17.95 15.14 -23.92
N ALA A 107 17.48 13.91 -24.06
CA ALA A 107 18.10 12.74 -23.46
C ALA A 107 19.63 12.82 -23.59
N PRO A 108 20.42 12.68 -22.50
CA PRO A 108 21.82 12.38 -22.67
C PRO A 108 21.85 11.04 -23.41
N ALA A 109 22.36 11.09 -24.66
CA ALA A 109 22.57 9.92 -25.47
C ALA A 109 23.30 8.88 -24.62
N LYS A 110 22.64 7.73 -24.36
CA LYS A 110 23.28 6.60 -23.71
C LYS A 110 24.60 6.30 -24.45
N PRO A 111 25.77 6.39 -23.82
CA PRO A 111 26.95 5.75 -24.36
C PRO A 111 26.72 4.24 -24.23
N LYS A 112 26.55 3.55 -25.36
CA LYS A 112 26.71 2.10 -25.42
C LYS A 112 28.17 1.79 -25.11
N ALA A 113 28.43 1.07 -24.02
CA ALA A 113 29.45 0.02 -23.86
C ALA A 113 29.97 -0.04 -22.41
N GLN A 114 29.63 -1.11 -21.69
CA GLN A 114 30.63 -1.91 -20.99
C GLN A 114 30.05 -3.29 -20.66
N THR A 115 30.44 -4.23 -21.52
CA THR A 115 30.64 -5.66 -21.29
C THR A 115 30.86 -6.03 -19.82
N GLN A 116 30.08 -6.97 -19.31
CA GLN A 116 30.54 -7.83 -18.22
C GLN A 116 30.26 -9.29 -18.59
N SER A 117 31.22 -9.83 -19.35
CA SER A 117 31.54 -11.25 -19.40
C SER A 117 32.52 -11.51 -18.27
N ALA A 118 32.21 -12.46 -17.40
CA ALA A 118 33.15 -13.34 -16.72
C ALA A 118 32.35 -14.53 -16.16
#